data_AF-A0A954EE30-F1
#
_entry.id   AF-A0A954EE30-F1
#
_cell.length_a   1.000
_cell.length_b   1.000
_cell.length_c   1.000
_cell.angle_alpha   90.00
_cell.angle_beta   90.00
_cell.angle_gamma   90.00
#
_symmetry.space_group_name_H-M   'P 1'
#
loop_
_entity.id
_entity.type
_entity.pdbx_description
1 polymer ?
#
loop_
_entity_poly.entity_id
_entity_poly.type
_entity_poly.pdbx_seq_one_letter_code
_entity_poly.pdbx_strand_id
1 'polypeptide(L)'
;MGGNPVANAEITFYPDNAKGTTGPASYGTTDTSGKFTLTGPGGANGAVIGSHKVTVICQGAVSSDSGSGGEAAPPCNVPTKYSDARESDLTADVKEGENNLTLEVPGK
;
A
#
# COMPACT_ATOMS: atom_id res chain seq x y z
N MET A 1 -16.56 4.01 11.03
CA MET A 1 -16.48 3.87 9.55
C MET A 1 -15.80 5.12 9.04
N GLY A 2 -14.58 4.99 8.53
CA GLY A 2 -13.76 6.13 8.13
C GLY A 2 -12.29 5.81 8.31
N GLY A 3 -11.75 4.92 7.47
CA GLY A 3 -10.30 4.84 7.29
C GLY A 3 -9.80 6.17 6.77
N ASN A 4 -8.82 6.78 7.44
CA ASN A 4 -8.24 8.03 6.96
C ASN A 4 -7.43 7.74 5.69
N PRO A 5 -7.62 8.51 4.60
CA PRO A 5 -6.78 8.36 3.42
C PRO A 5 -5.33 8.60 3.82
N VAL A 6 -4.47 7.61 3.59
CA VAL A 6 -3.04 7.73 3.83
C VAL A 6 -2.44 8.34 2.58
N ALA A 7 -1.99 9.58 2.66
CA ALA A 7 -1.29 10.25 1.56
C ALA A 7 0.19 9.86 1.50
N ASN A 8 0.78 9.87 0.30
CA ASN A 8 2.21 9.64 0.07
C ASN A 8 2.73 8.31 0.66
N ALA A 9 1.89 7.28 0.64
CA ALA A 9 2.25 5.93 1.06
C ALA A 9 2.46 5.02 -0.15
N GLU A 10 3.55 4.27 -0.10
CA GLU A 10 3.82 3.17 -0.98
C GLU A 10 2.98 1.96 -0.56
N ILE A 11 2.19 1.47 -1.50
CA ILE A 11 1.35 0.28 -1.35
C ILE A 11 1.94 -0.81 -2.21
N THR A 12 2.10 -2.01 -1.65
CA THR A 12 2.46 -3.20 -2.43
C THR A 12 1.38 -4.27 -2.29
N PHE A 13 0.96 -4.83 -3.42
CA PHE A 13 0.09 -5.99 -3.47
C PHE A 13 0.89 -7.24 -3.80
N TYR A 14 0.94 -8.16 -2.85
CA TYR A 14 1.54 -9.47 -2.99
C TYR A 14 0.45 -10.49 -3.29
N PRO A 15 0.50 -11.20 -4.44
CA PRO A 15 -0.41 -12.30 -4.73
C PRO A 15 -0.46 -13.33 -3.61
N ASP A 16 -1.66 -13.65 -3.13
CA ASP A 16 -1.85 -14.66 -2.10
C ASP A 16 -1.90 -16.05 -2.72
N ASN A 17 -0.73 -16.69 -2.80
CA ASN A 17 -0.59 -18.05 -3.31
C ASN A 17 -1.47 -19.05 -2.54
N ALA A 18 -1.72 -18.83 -1.23
CA ALA A 18 -2.57 -19.72 -0.43
C ALA A 18 -4.05 -19.63 -0.85
N LYS A 19 -4.46 -18.52 -1.46
CA LYS A 19 -5.78 -18.31 -2.05
C LYS A 19 -5.82 -18.52 -3.57
N GLY A 20 -4.76 -19.10 -4.15
CA GLY A 20 -4.68 -19.44 -5.57
C GLY A 20 -4.36 -18.28 -6.51
N THR A 21 -3.96 -17.12 -5.98
CA THR A 21 -3.51 -15.98 -6.81
C THR A 21 -2.00 -16.06 -6.95
N THR A 22 -1.53 -16.17 -8.19
CA THR A 22 -0.10 -16.32 -8.50
C THR A 22 0.32 -15.28 -9.53
N GLY A 23 1.55 -14.78 -9.42
CA GLY A 23 2.09 -13.80 -10.36
C GLY A 23 3.00 -12.79 -9.67
N PRO A 24 3.36 -11.70 -10.37
CA PRO A 24 4.21 -10.68 -9.80
C PRO A 24 3.47 -9.79 -8.78
N ALA A 25 4.20 -9.27 -7.81
CA ALA A 25 3.72 -8.17 -6.98
C ALA A 25 3.56 -6.90 -7.81
N SER A 26 2.63 -6.04 -7.40
CA SER A 26 2.43 -4.71 -7.97
C SER A 26 2.54 -3.65 -6.90
N TYR A 27 2.96 -2.45 -7.28
CA TYR A 27 3.24 -1.35 -6.37
C TYR A 27 2.56 -0.07 -6.85
N GLY A 28 2.23 0.81 -5.93
CA GLY A 28 1.63 2.11 -6.22
C GLY A 28 1.89 3.08 -5.09
N THR A 29 1.75 4.37 -5.36
CA THR A 29 1.85 5.41 -4.35
C THR A 29 0.52 6.13 -4.24
N THR A 30 0.06 6.35 -3.01
CA THR A 30 -1.17 7.11 -2.77
C THR A 30 -0.94 8.61 -2.93
N ASP A 31 -1.90 9.27 -3.56
CA ASP A 31 -1.97 10.73 -3.61
C ASP A 31 -2.53 11.33 -2.30
N THR A 32 -2.67 12.65 -2.25
CA THR A 32 -3.22 13.38 -1.09
C THR A 32 -4.65 12.99 -0.71
N SER A 33 -5.38 12.35 -1.64
CA SER A 33 -6.73 11.82 -1.42
C SER A 33 -6.75 10.33 -1.10
N GLY A 34 -5.59 9.68 -0.99
CA GLY A 34 -5.45 8.24 -0.74
C GLY A 34 -5.63 7.37 -1.98
N LYS A 35 -5.77 7.96 -3.18
CA LYS A 35 -5.92 7.20 -4.43
C LYS A 35 -4.56 6.78 -4.96
N PHE A 36 -4.48 5.58 -5.51
CA PHE A 36 -3.26 5.03 -6.08
C PHE A 36 -3.55 4.28 -7.37
N THR A 37 -2.54 4.19 -8.23
CA THR A 37 -2.55 3.30 -9.40
C THR A 37 -1.46 2.25 -9.20
N LEU A 38 -1.78 1.01 -9.51
CA LEU A 38 -0.82 -0.09 -9.40
C LEU A 38 -0.06 -0.29 -10.68
N THR A 39 1.23 -0.53 -10.52
CA THR A 39 2.17 -0.86 -11.58
C THR A 39 2.87 -2.16 -11.19
N GLY A 40 2.83 -3.15 -12.07
CA GLY A 40 3.59 -4.38 -11.96
C GLY A 40 5.04 -4.25 -12.47
N PRO A 41 5.80 -5.35 -12.48
CA PRO A 41 7.16 -5.35 -13.01
C PRO A 41 7.17 -5.00 -14.50
N GLY A 42 8.22 -4.30 -14.93
CA GLY A 42 8.35 -3.87 -16.33
C GLY A 42 7.34 -2.79 -16.76
N GLY A 43 6.68 -2.12 -15.80
CA GLY A 43 5.70 -1.07 -16.09
C GLY A 43 4.32 -1.60 -16.50
N ALA A 44 4.01 -2.86 -16.18
CA ALA A 44 2.70 -3.42 -16.46
C ALA A 44 1.62 -2.65 -15.68
N ASN A 45 0.53 -2.26 -16.35
CA ASN A 45 -0.55 -1.55 -15.68
C ASN A 45 -1.38 -2.51 -14.82
N GLY A 46 -1.62 -2.14 -13.57
CA GLY A 46 -2.49 -2.86 -12.64
C GLY A 46 -1.81 -3.97 -11.85
N ALA A 47 -2.64 -4.86 -11.31
CA ALA A 47 -2.27 -6.03 -10.53
C ALA A 47 -2.87 -7.29 -11.15
N VAL A 48 -2.36 -8.45 -10.73
CA VAL A 48 -2.98 -9.72 -11.10
C VAL A 48 -4.40 -9.77 -10.53
N ILE A 49 -5.33 -10.41 -11.24
CA ILE A 49 -6.70 -10.63 -10.73
C ILE A 49 -6.64 -11.70 -9.63
N GLY A 50 -7.25 -11.42 -8.48
CA GLY A 50 -7.33 -12.35 -7.35
C GLY A 50 -7.05 -11.72 -5.99
N SER A 51 -6.85 -12.55 -4.98
CA SER A 51 -6.58 -12.14 -3.62
C SER A 51 -5.11 -11.76 -3.41
N HIS A 52 -4.90 -10.65 -2.72
CA HIS A 52 -3.58 -10.12 -2.43
C HIS A 52 -3.46 -9.79 -0.95
N LYS A 53 -2.25 -9.95 -0.42
CA LYS A 53 -1.83 -9.32 0.83
C LYS A 53 -1.30 -7.93 0.53
N VAL A 54 -1.64 -6.97 1.36
CA VAL A 54 -1.30 -5.56 1.13
C VAL A 54 -0.32 -5.09 2.19
N THR A 55 0.70 -4.38 1.77
CA THR A 55 1.53 -3.57 2.67
C THR A 55 1.37 -2.11 2.36
N VAL A 56 1.54 -1.28 3.38
CA VAL A 56 1.49 0.18 3.29
C VAL A 56 2.68 0.74 4.05
N ILE A 57 3.52 1.49 3.35
CA ILE A 57 4.75 2.11 3.88
C ILE A 57 4.69 3.60 3.55
N CYS A 58 4.70 4.48 4.54
CA CYS A 58 4.78 5.91 4.24
C CYS A 58 6.20 6.30 3.81
N GLN A 59 6.31 7.02 2.69
CA GLN A 59 7.57 7.66 2.34
C GLN A 59 7.80 8.83 3.31
N GLY A 60 8.84 8.70 4.14
CA GLY A 60 9.14 9.65 5.24
C GLY A 60 9.34 8.97 6.60
N ALA A 61 9.00 7.70 6.74
CA ALA A 61 9.30 6.88 7.93
C ALA A 61 10.67 6.16 7.84
N VAL A 62 11.56 6.58 6.94
CA VAL A 62 12.98 6.26 7.11
C VAL A 62 13.45 7.09 8.29
N SER A 63 13.86 6.41 9.37
CA SER A 63 14.43 7.03 10.55
C SER A 63 15.37 8.16 10.15
N SER A 64 14.99 9.37 10.51
CA SER A 64 15.82 10.56 10.33
C SER A 64 17.08 10.42 11.18
N ASP A 65 18.13 9.89 10.57
CA ASP A 65 19.52 10.11 10.98
C ASP A 65 20.36 10.68 9.82
N SER A 66 19.77 11.58 9.03
CA SER A 66 20.54 12.42 8.11
C SER A 66 19.82 13.74 7.90
N GLY A 67 20.45 14.80 8.40
CA GLY A 67 19.93 16.16 8.34
C GLY A 67 19.83 16.70 6.91
N SER A 68 18.70 17.33 6.62
CA SER A 68 18.58 18.53 5.78
C SER A 68 17.14 19.01 5.82
N GLY A 69 16.95 20.32 5.99
CA GLY A 69 15.66 20.96 6.19
C GLY A 69 14.77 20.97 4.93
N GLY A 70 14.14 19.84 4.63
CA GLY A 70 12.93 19.76 3.82
C GLY A 70 11.69 19.74 4.71
N GLU A 71 10.58 20.30 4.24
CA GLU A 71 9.27 20.24 4.91
C GLU A 71 9.03 18.84 5.50
N ALA A 72 8.69 18.79 6.80
CA ALA A 72 8.43 17.54 7.49
C ALA A 72 7.37 16.77 6.69
N ALA A 73 7.74 15.60 6.16
CA ALA A 73 6.78 14.70 5.56
C ALA A 73 5.62 14.50 6.56
N PRO A 74 4.36 14.56 6.11
CA PRO A 74 3.22 14.46 7.01
C PRO A 74 3.39 13.20 7.89
N PRO A 75 3.11 13.31 9.21
CA PRO A 75 3.35 12.20 10.12
C PRO A 75 2.61 10.95 9.65
N CYS A 76 3.37 9.89 9.39
CA CYS A 76 2.83 8.61 9.02
C CYS A 76 2.13 7.98 10.23
N ASN A 77 0.80 7.99 10.22
CA ASN A 77 -0.01 7.36 11.26
C ASN A 77 -0.28 5.87 10.97
N VAL A 78 0.45 5.25 10.04
CA VAL A 78 0.29 3.83 9.69
C VAL A 78 1.09 2.97 10.67
N PRO A 79 0.45 2.05 11.42
CA PRO A 79 1.16 1.10 12.26
C PRO A 79 2.19 0.27 11.47
N THR A 80 3.35 0.03 12.08
CA THR A 80 4.47 -0.71 11.45
C THR A 80 4.09 -2.13 11.01
N LYS A 81 3.10 -2.78 11.64
CA LYS A 81 2.60 -4.10 11.20
C LYS A 81 2.14 -4.12 9.73
N TYR A 82 1.69 -2.97 9.21
CA TYR A 82 1.25 -2.85 7.82
C TYR A 82 2.41 -2.75 6.83
N SER A 83 3.64 -2.55 7.30
CA SER A 83 4.84 -2.60 6.45
C SER A 83 5.34 -4.02 6.17
N ASP A 84 4.88 -5.01 6.94
CA ASP A 84 5.25 -6.42 6.76
C ASP A 84 4.06 -7.23 6.23
N ALA A 85 4.19 -7.86 5.06
CA ALA A 85 3.13 -8.69 4.46
C ALA A 85 2.76 -9.94 5.28
N ARG A 86 3.58 -10.31 6.27
CA ARG A 86 3.33 -11.42 7.20
C ARG A 86 2.53 -10.99 8.41
N GLU A 87 2.69 -9.76 8.86
CA GLU A 87 2.00 -9.18 10.01
C GLU A 87 0.77 -8.35 9.61
N SER A 88 0.78 -7.82 8.39
CA SER A 88 -0.31 -7.05 7.82
C SER A 88 -1.54 -7.94 7.67
N ASP A 89 -2.62 -7.49 8.30
CA ASP A 89 -3.97 -8.01 8.15
C ASP A 89 -4.71 -7.36 6.96
N LEU A 90 -4.06 -6.47 6.21
CA LEU A 90 -4.65 -5.88 5.01
C LEU A 90 -4.67 -6.90 3.88
N THR A 91 -5.85 -7.07 3.30
CA THR A 91 -6.07 -7.89 2.12
C THR A 91 -6.89 -7.12 1.10
N ALA A 92 -6.71 -7.45 -0.17
CA ALA A 92 -7.53 -6.92 -1.23
C ALA A 92 -7.83 -7.98 -2.27
N ASP A 93 -9.05 -7.95 -2.78
CA ASP A 93 -9.46 -8.76 -3.92
C ASP A 93 -9.51 -7.88 -5.16
N VAL A 94 -8.56 -8.09 -6.07
CA VAL A 94 -8.46 -7.39 -7.34
C VAL A 94 -9.38 -8.09 -8.34
N LYS A 95 -10.30 -7.34 -8.91
CA LYS A 95 -11.19 -7.76 -9.99
C LYS A 95 -10.80 -7.08 -11.29
N GLU A 96 -11.30 -7.59 -12.40
CA GLU A 96 -11.19 -6.92 -13.70
C GLU A 96 -11.86 -5.53 -13.64
N GLY A 97 -11.17 -4.50 -14.15
CA GLY A 97 -11.66 -3.12 -14.18
C GLY A 97 -11.23 -2.28 -12.97
N GLU A 98 -12.00 -1.22 -12.70
CA GLU A 98 -11.74 -0.30 -11.59
C GLU A 98 -12.02 -0.97 -10.24
N ASN A 99 -11.05 -0.88 -9.32
CA ASN A 99 -11.17 -1.44 -7.98
C ASN A 99 -11.23 -0.32 -6.95
N ASN A 100 -12.34 -0.24 -6.20
CA ASN A 100 -12.50 0.70 -5.08
C ASN A 100 -12.05 0.02 -3.77
N LEU A 101 -10.75 -0.07 -3.57
CA LEU A 101 -10.17 -0.65 -2.35
C LEU A 101 -10.02 0.44 -1.29
N THR A 102 -10.78 0.33 -0.20
CA THR A 102 -10.56 1.18 0.98
C THR A 102 -9.64 0.43 1.93
N LEU A 103 -8.40 0.89 2.08
CA LEU A 103 -7.48 0.38 3.09
C LEU A 103 -7.81 1.06 4.41
N GLU A 104 -8.56 0.37 5.27
CA GLU A 104 -8.80 0.84 6.64
C GLU A 104 -7.54 0.58 7.48
N VAL A 105 -6.74 1.62 7.65
CA VAL A 105 -5.64 1.63 8.61
C VAL A 105 -6.18 2.18 9.94
N PRO A 106 -6.34 1.37 10.99
CA PRO A 106 -6.71 1.87 12.31
C PRO A 106 -5.62 2.83 12.78
N GLY A 107 -6.02 4.10 12.98
CA GLY A 107 -5.18 5.08 13.64
C GLY A 107 -4.85 4.61 15.06
N LYS A 108 -3.66 4.95 15.52
CA LYS A 108 -3.21 4.67 16.88
C LYS A 108 -3.99 5.47 17.91
#